data_AF-A0A928NLT5-F1
#
_entry.id   AF-A0A928NLT5-F1
#
_cell.length_a   1.000
_cell.length_b   1.000
_cell.length_c   1.000
_cell.angle_alpha   90.00
_cell.angle_beta   90.00
_cell.angle_gamma   90.00
#
_symmetry.space_group_name_H-M   'P 1'
#
loop_
_entity.id
_entity.type
_entity.pdbx_description
1 polymer ?
#
loop_
_entity_poly.entity_id
_entity_poly.type
_entity_poly.pdbx_seq_one_letter_code
_entity_poly.pdbx_strand_id
1 'polypeptide(L)'
;MANAAQALLDMKRTSDFLVCVDSDGCAFDTMEIKHKESFIPHLIDVYNLQAVSTLARETWEFVNLYSKTRGCNRFPGVVKTIDLLEKRPEAIRRGFKKPDIESLRNWCETESKLGNPALVAYCEAHPEDEEMKKALRWTTEVNETIKRMVHDVPPFPNLRECFEKMKGKVDIIVVSQASNDALEREWSENDLTKYVTVVCGQEMGTKAQCIELAKKQGYKDDHVLMIGDAPGDCKAAKSNGVLWYPINPGQEEDSWKKLFDEAFDKFMNLEYKGAYEDSLIDYYESLLPATPPWENK
;
A
#
# COMPACT_ATOMS: atom_id res chain seq x y z
N MET A 1 -11.90 4.50 24.45
CA MET A 1 -11.01 3.57 23.72
C MET A 1 -9.61 4.11 23.80
N ALA A 2 -8.59 3.25 23.99
CA ALA A 2 -7.19 3.68 23.93
C ALA A 2 -6.89 4.25 22.55
N ASN A 3 -6.04 5.28 22.47
CA ASN A 3 -5.57 5.81 21.20
C ASN A 3 -4.77 4.71 20.48
N ALA A 4 -5.23 4.24 19.32
CA ALA A 4 -4.56 3.16 18.58
C ALA A 4 -3.12 3.53 18.21
N ALA A 5 -2.82 4.82 18.03
CA ALA A 5 -1.48 5.33 17.73
C ALA A 5 -0.63 5.64 18.98
N GLN A 6 -1.06 5.23 20.19
CA GLN A 6 -0.34 5.53 21.42
C GLN A 6 1.10 5.01 21.41
N ALA A 7 1.35 3.85 20.78
CA ALA A 7 2.69 3.29 20.64
C ALA A 7 3.68 4.23 19.93
N LEU A 8 3.23 5.03 18.95
CA LEU A 8 4.07 6.04 18.29
C LEU A 8 4.35 7.25 19.19
N LEU A 9 3.37 7.65 20.00
CA LEU A 9 3.53 8.76 20.95
C LEU A 9 4.49 8.41 22.09
N ASP A 10 4.45 7.14 22.54
CA ASP A 10 5.28 6.63 23.62
C ASP A 10 6.65 6.10 23.12
N MET A 11 6.85 6.09 21.80
CA MET A 11 8.09 5.62 21.18
C MET A 11 9.28 6.42 21.70
N LYS A 12 10.30 5.71 22.20
CA LYS A 12 11.55 6.35 22.62
C LYS A 12 12.50 6.40 21.45
N ARG A 13 12.93 7.60 21.09
CA ARG A 13 14.05 7.82 20.16
C ARG A 13 15.33 7.25 20.76
N THR A 14 15.97 6.33 20.05
CA THR A 14 17.24 5.71 20.44
C THR A 14 18.39 6.09 19.51
N SER A 15 18.07 6.59 18.31
CA SER A 15 19.03 7.11 17.34
C SER A 15 18.67 8.52 16.86
N ASP A 16 19.61 9.18 16.20
CA ASP A 16 19.34 10.44 15.50
C ASP A 16 18.52 10.29 14.22
N PHE A 17 18.47 9.08 13.67
CA PHE A 17 17.83 8.74 12.40
C PHE A 17 16.63 7.80 12.57
N LEU A 18 15.62 7.96 11.71
CA LEU A 18 14.41 7.14 11.66
C LEU A 18 14.22 6.58 10.24
N VAL A 19 13.89 5.30 10.15
CA VAL A 19 13.44 4.67 8.90
C VAL A 19 12.00 4.20 9.06
N CYS A 20 11.13 4.65 8.17
CA CYS A 20 9.75 4.19 8.05
C CYS A 20 9.70 3.19 6.88
N VAL A 21 9.18 1.99 7.08
CA VAL A 21 9.19 0.93 6.06
C VAL A 21 7.77 0.48 5.79
N ASP A 22 7.37 0.43 4.52
CA ASP A 22 6.12 -0.23 4.14
C ASP A 22 6.26 -1.77 4.19
N SER A 23 5.12 -2.45 4.35
CA SER A 23 5.05 -3.91 4.40
C SER A 23 4.77 -4.53 3.03
N ASP A 24 3.59 -4.25 2.47
CA ASP A 24 3.09 -4.95 1.28
C ASP A 24 3.72 -4.42 0.01
N GLY A 25 4.36 -5.27 -0.80
CA GLY A 25 5.05 -4.84 -2.03
C GLY A 25 6.39 -4.13 -1.77
N CYS A 26 6.73 -3.90 -0.50
CA CYS A 26 7.96 -3.26 -0.05
C CYS A 26 8.83 -4.24 0.75
N ALA A 27 8.34 -4.73 1.89
CA ALA A 27 9.05 -5.73 2.68
C ALA A 27 8.83 -7.15 2.15
N PHE A 28 7.61 -7.43 1.70
CA PHE A 28 7.17 -8.74 1.24
C PHE A 28 6.52 -8.68 -0.14
N ASP A 29 6.63 -9.77 -0.91
CA ASP A 29 5.91 -9.95 -2.19
C ASP A 29 4.44 -10.38 -1.99
N THR A 30 3.75 -9.70 -1.08
CA THR A 30 2.36 -10.02 -0.71
C THR A 30 1.35 -9.35 -1.63
N MET A 31 1.72 -8.27 -2.33
CA MET A 31 0.81 -7.55 -3.22
C MET A 31 0.32 -8.46 -4.36
N GLU A 32 1.20 -9.25 -4.96
CA GLU A 32 0.85 -10.14 -6.06
C GLU A 32 -0.24 -11.14 -5.66
N ILE A 33 0.00 -11.92 -4.60
CA ILE A 33 -0.96 -12.93 -4.11
C ILE A 33 -2.25 -12.29 -3.57
N LYS A 34 -2.15 -11.18 -2.83
CA LYS A 34 -3.34 -10.46 -2.32
C LYS A 34 -4.23 -10.04 -3.49
N HIS A 35 -3.66 -9.41 -4.52
CA HIS A 35 -4.44 -8.89 -5.65
C HIS A 35 -4.94 -10.00 -6.57
N LYS A 36 -4.07 -10.90 -7.03
CA LYS A 36 -4.41 -11.90 -8.05
C LYS A 36 -5.32 -13.02 -7.53
N GLU A 37 -5.16 -13.38 -6.26
CA GLU A 37 -5.85 -14.53 -5.67
C GLU A 37 -6.97 -14.14 -4.68
N SER A 38 -7.00 -12.90 -4.19
CA SER A 38 -8.05 -12.45 -3.26
C SER A 38 -8.90 -11.33 -3.85
N PHE A 39 -8.32 -10.17 -4.17
CA PHE A 39 -9.12 -9.03 -4.65
C PHE A 39 -9.82 -9.30 -5.98
N ILE A 40 -9.09 -9.82 -6.99
CA ILE A 40 -9.64 -9.99 -8.33
C ILE A 40 -10.70 -11.09 -8.41
N PRO A 41 -10.53 -12.29 -7.84
CA PRO A 41 -11.56 -13.32 -7.91
C PRO A 41 -12.88 -12.87 -7.30
N HIS A 42 -12.83 -12.19 -6.15
CA HIS A 42 -14.01 -11.65 -5.49
C HIS A 42 -14.60 -10.45 -6.23
N LEU A 43 -13.78 -9.62 -6.87
CA LEU A 43 -14.29 -8.56 -7.75
C LEU A 43 -15.11 -9.18 -8.88
N ILE A 44 -14.59 -10.24 -9.52
CA ILE A 44 -15.27 -10.91 -10.62
C ILE A 44 -16.58 -11.55 -10.16
N ASP A 45 -16.58 -12.24 -9.01
CA ASP A 45 -17.77 -12.88 -8.47
C ASP A 45 -18.84 -11.84 -8.09
N VAL A 46 -18.50 -10.94 -7.18
CA VAL A 46 -19.46 -10.04 -6.53
C VAL A 46 -20.04 -9.00 -7.49
N TYR A 47 -19.25 -8.53 -8.46
CA TYR A 47 -19.70 -7.56 -9.47
C TYR A 47 -20.16 -8.19 -10.79
N ASN A 48 -20.30 -9.53 -10.84
CA ASN A 48 -20.75 -10.28 -12.01
C ASN A 48 -19.93 -10.00 -13.30
N LEU A 49 -18.60 -10.01 -13.19
CA LEU A 49 -17.69 -9.69 -14.30
C LEU A 49 -17.27 -10.92 -15.12
N GLN A 50 -17.95 -12.06 -15.01
CA GLN A 50 -17.52 -13.35 -15.57
C GLN A 50 -17.32 -13.28 -17.10
N ALA A 51 -18.19 -12.59 -17.83
CA ALA A 51 -18.11 -12.42 -19.29
C ALA A 51 -16.84 -11.67 -19.76
N VAL A 52 -16.25 -10.88 -18.85
CA VAL A 52 -15.06 -10.05 -19.09
C VAL A 52 -13.95 -10.36 -18.10
N SER A 53 -13.94 -11.56 -17.49
CA SER A 53 -13.04 -11.92 -16.39
C SER A 53 -11.55 -11.69 -16.70
N THR A 54 -11.09 -12.03 -17.92
CA THR A 54 -9.72 -11.72 -18.38
C THR A 54 -9.45 -10.21 -18.40
N LEU A 55 -10.39 -9.41 -18.94
CA LEU A 55 -10.25 -7.96 -19.02
C LEU A 55 -10.33 -7.31 -17.63
N ALA A 56 -11.16 -7.86 -16.74
CA ALA A 56 -11.26 -7.40 -15.35
C ALA A 56 -9.95 -7.63 -14.59
N ARG A 57 -9.30 -8.79 -14.78
CA ARG A 57 -7.95 -9.08 -14.25
C ARG A 57 -6.92 -8.06 -14.73
N GLU A 58 -6.77 -7.92 -16.04
CA GLU A 58 -5.83 -6.97 -16.64
C GLU A 58 -6.08 -5.53 -16.17
N THR A 59 -7.34 -5.13 -16.06
CA THR A 59 -7.72 -3.77 -15.64
C THR A 59 -7.40 -3.54 -14.17
N TRP A 60 -7.71 -4.51 -13.30
CA TRP A 60 -7.38 -4.41 -11.88
C TRP A 60 -5.88 -4.37 -11.63
N GLU A 61 -5.12 -5.22 -12.30
CA GLU A 61 -3.65 -5.27 -12.19
C GLU A 61 -3.03 -3.94 -12.64
N PHE A 62 -3.49 -3.38 -13.77
CA PHE A 62 -3.08 -2.04 -14.18
C PHE A 62 -3.38 -1.01 -13.08
N VAL A 63 -4.62 -0.95 -12.58
CA VAL A 63 -5.02 0.07 -11.60
C VAL A 63 -4.22 -0.05 -10.30
N ASN A 64 -4.07 -1.25 -9.77
CA ASN A 64 -3.65 -1.46 -8.39
C ASN A 64 -2.20 -1.95 -8.23
N LEU A 65 -1.58 -2.51 -9.27
CA LEU A 65 -0.21 -3.05 -9.22
C LEU A 65 0.75 -2.28 -10.14
N TYR A 66 0.37 -2.00 -11.38
CA TYR A 66 1.32 -1.64 -12.45
C TYR A 66 1.06 -0.28 -13.11
N SER A 67 0.55 0.71 -12.35
CA SER A 67 0.35 2.07 -12.86
C SER A 67 0.57 3.12 -11.77
N LYS A 68 0.42 4.40 -12.13
CA LYS A 68 0.45 5.52 -11.19
C LYS A 68 -0.58 5.46 -10.05
N THR A 69 -1.52 4.50 -10.08
CA THR A 69 -2.45 4.23 -8.95
C THR A 69 -2.10 2.99 -8.13
N ARG A 70 -0.88 2.43 -8.30
CA ARG A 70 -0.37 1.34 -7.47
C ARG A 70 -0.59 1.61 -5.98
N GLY A 71 -1.07 0.60 -5.25
CA GLY A 71 -1.29 0.69 -3.81
C GLY A 71 -2.40 1.67 -3.40
N CYS A 72 -3.28 2.08 -4.32
CA CYS A 72 -4.42 2.92 -3.95
C CYS A 72 -5.39 2.18 -3.01
N ASN A 73 -6.23 2.93 -2.31
CA ASN A 73 -7.27 2.32 -1.49
C ASN A 73 -8.18 1.40 -2.33
N ARG A 74 -8.54 0.26 -1.76
CA ARG A 74 -9.27 -0.81 -2.43
C ARG A 74 -10.60 -0.35 -3.04
N PHE A 75 -11.33 0.57 -2.41
CA PHE A 75 -12.64 1.01 -2.88
C PHE A 75 -12.55 1.97 -4.09
N PRO A 76 -11.72 3.04 -4.07
CA PRO A 76 -11.36 3.77 -5.29
C PRO A 76 -10.77 2.87 -6.37
N GLY A 77 -10.02 1.82 -6.00
CA GLY A 77 -9.50 0.81 -6.92
C GLY A 77 -10.62 0.06 -7.66
N VAL A 78 -11.70 -0.34 -6.98
CA VAL A 78 -12.91 -0.92 -7.59
C VAL A 78 -13.55 0.05 -8.58
N VAL A 79 -13.82 1.28 -8.14
CA VAL A 79 -14.47 2.32 -8.96
C VAL A 79 -13.68 2.55 -10.25
N LYS A 80 -12.37 2.80 -10.13
CA LYS A 80 -11.49 3.04 -11.28
C LYS A 80 -11.39 1.82 -12.20
N THR A 81 -11.36 0.62 -11.65
CA THR A 81 -11.33 -0.62 -12.45
C THR A 81 -12.59 -0.76 -13.30
N ILE A 82 -13.76 -0.53 -12.71
CA ILE A 82 -15.04 -0.64 -13.42
C ILE A 82 -15.18 0.46 -14.47
N ASP A 83 -14.76 1.69 -14.17
CA ASP A 83 -14.79 2.81 -15.13
C ASP A 83 -13.87 2.58 -16.33
N LEU A 84 -12.68 2.01 -16.11
CA LEU A 84 -11.79 1.65 -17.22
C LEU A 84 -12.35 0.48 -18.02
N LEU A 85 -12.93 -0.52 -17.35
CA LEU A 85 -13.51 -1.70 -17.99
C LEU A 85 -14.68 -1.34 -18.92
N GLU A 86 -15.55 -0.41 -18.49
CA GLU A 86 -16.65 0.14 -19.30
C GLU A 86 -16.17 0.74 -20.63
N LYS A 87 -14.99 1.36 -20.63
CA LYS A 87 -14.40 2.02 -21.81
C LYS A 87 -13.61 1.07 -22.71
N ARG A 88 -13.38 -0.18 -22.32
CA ARG A 88 -12.56 -1.12 -23.12
C ARG A 88 -13.28 -1.55 -24.39
N PRO A 89 -12.70 -1.39 -25.58
CA PRO A 89 -13.30 -1.85 -26.83
C PRO A 89 -13.69 -3.34 -26.82
N GLU A 90 -12.88 -4.19 -26.19
CA GLU A 90 -13.14 -5.62 -26.05
C GLU A 90 -14.34 -5.90 -25.15
N ALA A 91 -14.52 -5.14 -24.06
CA ALA A 91 -15.65 -5.30 -23.15
C ALA A 91 -16.95 -4.85 -23.84
N ILE A 92 -16.91 -3.70 -24.53
CA ILE A 92 -18.04 -3.18 -25.32
C ILE A 92 -18.48 -4.20 -26.38
N ARG A 93 -17.54 -4.79 -27.14
CA ARG A 93 -17.86 -5.82 -28.15
C ARG A 93 -18.46 -7.10 -27.56
N ARG A 94 -18.20 -7.41 -26.29
CA ARG A 94 -18.79 -8.55 -25.57
C ARG A 94 -20.17 -8.23 -24.98
N GLY A 95 -20.69 -7.02 -25.19
CA GLY A 95 -21.94 -6.57 -24.59
C GLY A 95 -21.84 -6.42 -23.07
N PHE A 96 -20.66 -6.11 -22.55
CA PHE A 96 -20.47 -5.85 -21.12
C PHE A 96 -21.41 -4.75 -20.65
N LYS A 97 -22.12 -5.02 -19.56
CA LYS A 97 -22.95 -4.05 -18.86
C LYS A 97 -22.25 -3.70 -17.56
N LYS A 98 -21.93 -2.41 -17.40
CA LYS A 98 -21.35 -1.90 -16.17
C LYS A 98 -22.29 -2.18 -14.99
N PRO A 99 -21.78 -2.76 -13.88
CA PRO A 99 -22.54 -2.86 -12.65
C PRO A 99 -22.74 -1.47 -12.05
N ASP A 100 -23.86 -1.28 -11.34
CA ASP A 100 -24.08 -0.06 -10.57
C ASP A 100 -23.04 0.05 -9.43
N ILE A 101 -22.42 1.23 -9.33
CA ILE A 101 -21.35 1.57 -8.38
C ILE A 101 -21.42 3.04 -7.93
N GLU A 102 -22.59 3.67 -8.07
CA GLU A 102 -22.75 5.10 -7.84
C GLU A 102 -22.74 5.42 -6.35
N SER A 103 -23.37 4.60 -5.50
CA SER A 103 -23.28 4.77 -4.04
C SER A 103 -21.83 4.63 -3.55
N LEU A 104 -21.10 3.63 -4.03
CA LEU A 104 -19.70 3.39 -3.71
C LEU A 104 -18.82 4.55 -4.16
N ARG A 105 -19.07 5.10 -5.36
CA ARG A 105 -18.37 6.28 -5.86
C ARG A 105 -18.60 7.47 -4.94
N ASN A 106 -19.86 7.80 -4.65
CA ASN A 106 -20.22 8.92 -3.78
C ASN A 106 -19.64 8.77 -2.37
N TRP A 107 -19.63 7.55 -1.84
CA TRP A 107 -19.00 7.25 -0.56
C TRP A 107 -17.48 7.46 -0.60
N CYS A 108 -16.80 7.03 -1.68
CA CYS A 108 -15.36 7.27 -1.85
C CYS A 108 -14.97 8.75 -1.92
N GLU A 109 -15.89 9.62 -2.36
CA GLU A 109 -15.67 11.07 -2.46
C GLU A 109 -15.96 11.81 -1.15
N THR A 110 -16.84 11.27 -0.30
CA THR A 110 -17.34 11.95 0.90
C THR A 110 -16.77 11.40 2.20
N GLU A 111 -16.38 10.12 2.25
CA GLU A 111 -15.83 9.48 3.45
C GLU A 111 -14.32 9.74 3.59
N SER A 112 -13.93 10.19 4.77
CA SER A 112 -12.54 10.46 5.16
C SER A 112 -11.73 9.20 5.49
N LYS A 113 -12.39 8.12 5.92
CA LYS A 113 -11.78 6.87 6.37
C LYS A 113 -12.33 5.68 5.58
N LEU A 114 -11.74 5.43 4.42
CA LEU A 114 -12.14 4.36 3.50
C LEU A 114 -11.68 2.97 3.96
N GLY A 115 -12.28 2.46 5.04
CA GLY A 115 -11.99 1.14 5.60
C GLY A 115 -13.25 0.36 5.96
N ASN A 116 -13.10 -0.95 6.22
CA ASN A 116 -14.23 -1.82 6.55
C ASN A 116 -15.09 -1.31 7.72
N PRO A 117 -14.55 -0.77 8.83
CA PRO A 117 -15.39 -0.27 9.93
C PRO A 117 -16.32 0.87 9.51
N ALA A 118 -15.86 1.79 8.66
CA ALA A 118 -16.68 2.88 8.15
C ALA A 118 -17.75 2.37 7.18
N LEU A 119 -17.41 1.39 6.33
CA LEU A 119 -18.35 0.77 5.41
C LEU A 119 -19.46 -0.02 6.13
N VAL A 120 -19.11 -0.73 7.22
CA VAL A 120 -20.09 -1.41 8.08
C VAL A 120 -21.06 -0.39 8.67
N ALA A 121 -20.55 0.67 9.29
CA ALA A 121 -21.38 1.72 9.87
C ALA A 121 -22.29 2.40 8.83
N TYR A 122 -21.78 2.62 7.61
CA TYR A 122 -22.58 3.14 6.51
C TYR A 122 -23.74 2.20 6.15
N CYS A 123 -23.47 0.90 5.99
CA CYS A 123 -24.49 -0.09 5.62
C CYS A 123 -25.54 -0.31 6.73
N GLU A 124 -25.15 -0.16 7.99
CA GLU A 124 -26.08 -0.19 9.14
C GLU A 124 -27.01 1.03 9.15
N ALA A 125 -26.49 2.21 8.77
CA ALA A 125 -27.27 3.44 8.68
C ALA A 125 -28.17 3.52 7.43
N HIS A 126 -27.80 2.82 6.35
CA HIS A 126 -28.51 2.82 5.05
C HIS A 126 -28.84 1.38 4.62
N PRO A 127 -29.72 0.66 5.34
CA PRO A 127 -30.03 -0.74 5.07
C PRO A 127 -30.76 -0.97 3.74
N GLU A 128 -31.19 0.07 3.04
CA GLU A 128 -31.77 0.01 1.70
C GLU A 128 -30.74 0.02 0.56
N ASP A 129 -29.49 0.40 0.85
CA ASP A 129 -28.42 0.54 -0.14
C ASP A 129 -27.78 -0.84 -0.46
N GLU A 130 -28.42 -1.60 -1.35
CA GLU A 130 -27.93 -2.91 -1.79
C GLU A 130 -26.58 -2.85 -2.53
N GLU A 131 -26.23 -1.71 -3.13
CA GLU A 131 -24.95 -1.51 -3.79
C GLU A 131 -23.81 -1.44 -2.76
N MET A 132 -24.02 -0.72 -1.66
CA MET A 132 -23.04 -0.64 -0.59
C MET A 132 -22.92 -1.93 0.21
N LYS A 133 -24.01 -2.68 0.39
CA LYS A 133 -23.95 -4.06 0.92
C LYS A 133 -23.11 -4.98 0.03
N LYS A 134 -23.17 -4.79 -1.29
CA LYS A 134 -22.32 -5.53 -2.23
C LYS A 134 -20.84 -5.17 -2.05
N ALA A 135 -20.50 -3.89 -1.88
CA ALA A 135 -19.13 -3.48 -1.56
C ALA A 135 -18.65 -4.08 -0.22
N LEU A 136 -19.53 -4.13 0.79
CA LEU A 136 -19.24 -4.74 2.08
C LEU A 136 -18.99 -6.26 1.96
N ARG A 137 -19.83 -6.95 1.19
CA ARG A 137 -19.64 -8.38 0.87
C ARG A 137 -18.28 -8.60 0.22
N TRP A 138 -17.96 -7.83 -0.82
CA TRP A 138 -16.69 -7.94 -1.54
C TRP A 138 -15.47 -7.79 -0.61
N THR A 139 -15.40 -6.71 0.17
CA THR A 139 -14.23 -6.49 1.05
C THR A 139 -14.14 -7.53 2.18
N THR A 140 -15.28 -8.09 2.62
CA THR A 140 -15.32 -9.14 3.65
C THR A 140 -14.76 -10.45 3.09
N GLU A 141 -15.25 -10.90 1.93
CA GLU A 141 -14.77 -12.12 1.27
C GLU A 141 -13.28 -12.03 0.88
N VAL A 142 -12.83 -10.85 0.46
CA VAL A 142 -11.40 -10.54 0.25
C VAL A 142 -10.60 -10.76 1.52
N ASN A 143 -11.00 -10.17 2.65
CA ASN A 143 -10.26 -10.29 3.91
C ASN A 143 -10.20 -11.74 4.39
N GLU A 144 -11.30 -12.50 4.27
CA GLU A 144 -11.32 -13.92 4.59
C GLU A 144 -10.33 -14.73 3.74
N THR A 145 -10.23 -14.40 2.45
CA THR A 145 -9.34 -15.08 1.52
C THR A 145 -7.87 -14.71 1.74
N ILE A 146 -7.58 -13.43 2.02
CA ILE A 146 -6.24 -13.00 2.44
C ILE A 146 -5.80 -13.75 3.69
N LYS A 147 -6.65 -13.81 4.71
CA LYS A 147 -6.35 -14.52 5.98
C LYS A 147 -6.03 -16.00 5.75
N ARG A 148 -6.66 -16.62 4.75
CA ARG A 148 -6.48 -18.05 4.44
C ARG A 148 -5.28 -18.33 3.54
N MET A 149 -4.94 -17.45 2.61
CA MET A 149 -3.97 -17.75 1.54
C MET A 149 -2.66 -16.99 1.65
N VAL A 150 -2.61 -15.90 2.40
CA VAL A 150 -1.41 -15.07 2.53
C VAL A 150 -0.73 -15.35 3.87
N HIS A 151 0.15 -16.33 3.85
CA HIS A 151 1.00 -16.76 4.96
C HIS A 151 2.32 -17.30 4.41
N ASP A 152 3.36 -17.33 5.24
CA ASP A 152 4.69 -17.87 4.90
C ASP A 152 5.36 -17.23 3.67
N VAL A 153 5.01 -15.97 3.35
CA VAL A 153 5.69 -15.19 2.31
C VAL A 153 7.00 -14.65 2.90
N PRO A 154 8.18 -15.04 2.38
CA PRO A 154 9.45 -14.51 2.87
C PRO A 154 9.62 -13.03 2.50
N PRO A 155 10.43 -12.26 3.25
CA PRO A 155 10.78 -10.92 2.81
C PRO A 155 11.60 -10.98 1.52
N PHE A 156 11.60 -9.88 0.77
CA PHE A 156 12.49 -9.76 -0.38
C PHE A 156 13.96 -9.98 0.02
N PRO A 157 14.76 -10.61 -0.84
CA PRO A 157 16.21 -10.67 -0.70
C PRO A 157 16.83 -9.31 -0.33
N ASN A 158 17.91 -9.33 0.45
CA ASN A 158 18.64 -8.16 0.96
C ASN A 158 17.91 -7.31 2.01
N LEU A 159 16.62 -7.53 2.29
CA LEU A 159 15.91 -6.79 3.34
C LEU A 159 16.50 -7.06 4.73
N ARG A 160 16.74 -8.32 5.07
CA ARG A 160 17.29 -8.69 6.40
C ARG A 160 18.69 -8.12 6.59
N GLU A 161 19.51 -8.18 5.55
CA GLU A 161 20.85 -7.62 5.52
C GLU A 161 20.82 -6.10 5.72
N CYS A 162 19.85 -5.40 5.11
CA CYS A 162 19.60 -3.98 5.37
C CYS A 162 19.28 -3.74 6.85
N PHE A 163 18.37 -4.51 7.43
CA PHE A 163 17.97 -4.33 8.83
C PHE A 163 19.12 -4.63 9.81
N GLU A 164 19.96 -5.64 9.53
CA GLU A 164 21.19 -5.86 10.28
C GLU A 164 22.19 -4.71 10.12
N LYS A 165 22.34 -4.12 8.92
CA LYS A 165 23.19 -2.95 8.68
C LYS A 165 22.70 -1.70 9.42
N MET A 166 21.38 -1.56 9.57
CA MET A 166 20.66 -0.48 10.24
C MET A 166 20.69 -0.59 11.77
N LYS A 167 20.85 -1.81 12.30
CA LYS A 167 20.79 -2.10 13.73
C LYS A 167 21.70 -1.20 14.56
N GLY A 168 21.11 -0.51 15.54
CA GLY A 168 21.81 0.43 16.43
C GLY A 168 22.21 1.76 15.79
N LYS A 169 21.84 2.01 14.53
CA LYS A 169 22.11 3.26 13.82
C LYS A 169 20.85 4.06 13.51
N VAL A 170 19.68 3.42 13.44
CA VAL A 170 18.39 4.06 13.19
C VAL A 170 17.31 3.43 14.06
N ASP A 171 16.28 4.19 14.38
CA ASP A 171 15.01 3.63 14.82
C ASP A 171 14.21 3.19 13.57
N ILE A 172 13.46 2.08 13.65
CA ILE A 172 12.68 1.57 12.51
C ILE A 172 11.20 1.47 12.91
N ILE A 173 10.30 1.99 12.08
CA ILE A 173 8.86 1.75 12.23
C ILE A 173 8.29 1.15 10.95
N VAL A 174 7.26 0.32 11.09
CA VAL A 174 6.45 -0.16 9.95
C VAL A 174 5.30 0.81 9.74
N VAL A 175 5.04 1.24 8.51
CA VAL A 175 3.87 2.06 8.17
C VAL A 175 3.12 1.46 6.98
N SER A 176 1.99 0.81 7.25
CA SER A 176 1.23 0.06 6.25
C SER A 176 -0.28 0.36 6.32
N GLN A 177 -0.97 0.10 5.22
CA GLN A 177 -2.43 0.12 5.14
C GLN A 177 -3.08 -1.24 5.44
N ALA A 178 -2.27 -2.27 5.72
CA ALA A 178 -2.78 -3.53 6.24
C ALA A 178 -3.25 -3.38 7.69
N SER A 179 -4.07 -4.31 8.17
CA SER A 179 -4.46 -4.36 9.58
C SER A 179 -3.27 -4.72 10.48
N ASN A 180 -3.26 -4.22 11.70
CA ASN A 180 -2.28 -4.62 12.72
C ASN A 180 -2.18 -6.14 12.85
N ASP A 181 -3.31 -6.85 12.90
CA ASP A 181 -3.35 -8.33 12.97
C ASP A 181 -2.62 -9.02 11.79
N ALA A 182 -2.69 -8.42 10.59
CA ALA A 182 -2.00 -8.96 9.42
C ALA A 182 -0.49 -8.71 9.52
N LEU A 183 -0.11 -7.48 9.89
CA LEU A 183 1.28 -7.08 10.04
C LEU A 183 1.98 -7.85 11.16
N GLU A 184 1.37 -7.96 12.33
CA GLU A 184 1.93 -8.70 13.46
C GLU A 184 2.21 -10.16 13.09
N ARG A 185 1.30 -10.79 12.35
CA ARG A 185 1.49 -12.15 11.84
C ARG A 185 2.63 -12.21 10.82
N GLU A 186 2.54 -11.45 9.72
CA GLU A 186 3.51 -11.49 8.61
C GLU A 186 4.95 -11.16 9.07
N TRP A 187 5.10 -10.16 9.95
CA TRP A 187 6.39 -9.74 10.49
C TRP A 187 6.94 -10.71 11.54
N SER A 188 6.09 -11.34 12.35
CA SER A 188 6.53 -12.29 13.37
C SER A 188 6.84 -13.67 12.79
N GLU A 189 6.07 -14.15 11.81
CA GLU A 189 6.36 -15.37 11.03
C GLU A 189 7.77 -15.31 10.41
N ASN A 190 8.18 -14.10 10.03
CA ASN A 190 9.48 -13.84 9.45
C ASN A 190 10.54 -13.37 10.46
N ASP A 191 10.30 -13.37 11.78
CA ASP A 191 11.29 -12.92 12.78
C ASP A 191 11.89 -11.51 12.44
N LEU A 192 11.05 -10.62 11.90
CA LEU A 192 11.41 -9.24 11.56
C LEU A 192 10.98 -8.24 12.64
N THR A 193 10.00 -8.61 13.48
CA THR A 193 9.50 -7.77 14.58
C THR A 193 10.60 -7.32 15.53
N LYS A 194 11.69 -8.09 15.68
CA LYS A 194 12.84 -7.75 16.52
C LYS A 194 13.65 -6.53 16.05
N TYR A 195 13.48 -6.09 14.80
CA TYR A 195 14.18 -4.92 14.26
C TYR A 195 13.38 -3.63 14.39
N VAL A 196 12.06 -3.72 14.62
CA VAL A 196 11.15 -2.57 14.56
C VAL A 196 10.75 -2.10 15.93
N THR A 197 10.67 -0.78 16.09
CA THR A 197 10.25 -0.12 17.33
C THR A 197 8.73 -0.10 17.45
N VAL A 198 8.01 0.15 16.35
CA VAL A 198 6.55 0.20 16.30
C VAL A 198 6.05 -0.36 14.96
N VAL A 199 4.98 -1.16 15.01
CA VAL A 199 4.24 -1.61 13.81
C VAL A 199 2.96 -0.79 13.69
N CYS A 200 2.81 -0.01 12.62
CA CYS A 200 1.66 0.85 12.38
C CYS A 200 0.84 0.34 11.19
N GLY A 201 -0.26 -0.35 11.48
CA GLY A 201 -1.31 -0.65 10.51
C GLY A 201 -2.36 0.45 10.41
N GLN A 202 -3.35 0.19 9.56
CA GLN A 202 -4.45 1.13 9.23
C GLN A 202 -5.18 1.69 10.46
N GLU A 203 -5.22 0.93 11.57
CA GLU A 203 -5.89 1.33 12.80
C GLU A 203 -5.20 2.54 13.48
N MET A 204 -3.91 2.74 13.23
CA MET A 204 -3.13 3.89 13.75
C MET A 204 -3.25 5.15 12.89
N GLY A 205 -3.96 5.08 11.76
CA GLY A 205 -4.17 6.18 10.83
C GLY A 205 -3.43 6.00 9.51
N THR A 206 -3.38 7.06 8.71
CA THR A 206 -2.66 7.04 7.43
C THR A 206 -1.14 6.98 7.64
N LYS A 207 -0.40 6.51 6.62
CA LYS A 207 1.08 6.54 6.65
C LYS A 207 1.63 7.93 6.94
N ALA A 208 1.04 8.97 6.34
CA ALA A 208 1.44 10.35 6.58
C ALA A 208 1.26 10.75 8.05
N GLN A 209 0.15 10.37 8.68
CA GLN A 209 -0.09 10.62 10.11
C GLN A 209 0.88 9.82 11.00
N CYS A 210 1.18 8.57 10.64
CA CYS A 210 2.13 7.76 11.40
C CYS A 210 3.53 8.37 11.38
N ILE A 211 4.00 8.82 10.20
CA ILE A 211 5.27 9.55 10.06
C ILE A 211 5.24 10.85 10.87
N GLU A 212 4.16 11.64 10.78
CA GLU A 212 4.00 12.89 11.54
C GLU A 212 4.12 12.64 13.04
N LEU A 213 3.45 11.61 13.55
CA LEU A 213 3.49 11.23 14.96
C LEU A 213 4.88 10.77 15.40
N ALA A 214 5.56 9.94 14.60
CA ALA A 214 6.92 9.51 14.88
C ALA A 214 7.91 10.69 14.93
N LYS A 215 7.74 11.69 14.03
CA LYS A 215 8.57 12.90 14.02
C LYS A 215 8.44 13.74 15.30
N LYS A 216 7.35 13.63 16.05
CA LYS A 216 7.19 14.35 17.34
C LYS A 216 8.22 13.93 18.38
N GLN A 217 8.94 12.83 18.17
CA GLN A 217 10.09 12.42 18.99
C GLN A 217 11.37 13.24 18.71
N GLY A 218 11.33 14.20 17.79
CA GLY A 218 12.39 15.19 17.56
C GLY A 218 13.41 14.84 16.47
N TYR A 219 13.05 13.99 15.51
CA TYR A 219 13.87 13.71 14.32
C TYR A 219 13.89 14.91 13.37
N LYS A 220 15.05 15.19 12.75
CA LYS A 220 15.17 16.19 11.68
C LYS A 220 14.65 15.62 10.36
N ASP A 221 14.16 16.50 9.49
CA ASP A 221 13.56 16.13 8.20
C ASP A 221 14.48 15.30 7.30
N ASP A 222 15.77 15.67 7.24
CA ASP A 222 16.82 14.97 6.50
C ASP A 222 17.39 13.73 7.22
N HIS A 223 16.85 13.40 8.40
CA HIS A 223 17.18 12.20 9.18
C HIS A 223 16.03 11.19 9.23
N VAL A 224 14.98 11.39 8.42
CA VAL A 224 13.87 10.45 8.28
C VAL A 224 13.81 9.96 6.83
N LEU A 225 13.80 8.64 6.65
CA LEU A 225 13.67 7.99 5.34
C LEU A 225 12.43 7.11 5.31
N MET A 226 11.51 7.36 4.38
CA MET A 226 10.39 6.48 4.08
C MET A 226 10.78 5.53 2.94
N ILE A 227 10.76 4.23 3.18
CA ILE A 227 10.98 3.17 2.20
C ILE A 227 9.62 2.59 1.81
N GLY A 228 9.27 2.62 0.53
CA GLY A 228 7.99 2.10 0.06
C GLY A 228 7.91 1.94 -1.45
N ASP A 229 6.92 1.21 -1.92
CA ASP A 229 6.76 0.79 -3.32
C ASP A 229 5.61 1.49 -4.05
N ALA A 230 4.82 2.30 -3.35
CA ALA A 230 3.64 2.94 -3.91
C ALA A 230 3.78 4.47 -3.99
N PRO A 231 3.12 5.14 -4.94
CA PRO A 231 3.08 6.61 -5.00
C PRO A 231 2.51 7.25 -3.72
N GLY A 232 1.67 6.52 -2.98
CA GLY A 232 1.16 6.92 -1.68
C GLY A 232 2.26 7.11 -0.62
N ASP A 233 3.34 6.33 -0.68
CA ASP A 233 4.48 6.41 0.23
C ASP A 233 5.30 7.66 -0.04
N CYS A 234 5.61 7.91 -1.32
CA CYS A 234 6.26 9.12 -1.77
C CYS A 234 5.47 10.36 -1.33
N LYS A 235 4.15 10.33 -1.49
CA LYS A 235 3.27 11.42 -1.06
C LYS A 235 3.30 11.61 0.46
N ALA A 236 3.27 10.52 1.24
CA ALA A 236 3.33 10.56 2.70
C ALA A 236 4.67 11.11 3.22
N ALA A 237 5.78 10.77 2.54
CA ALA A 237 7.09 11.31 2.82
C ALA A 237 7.15 12.82 2.53
N LYS A 238 6.76 13.22 1.30
CA LYS A 238 6.74 14.62 0.87
C LYS A 238 5.84 15.50 1.73
N SER A 239 4.66 15.03 2.14
CA SER A 239 3.76 15.80 3.03
C SER A 239 4.34 16.04 4.42
N ASN A 240 5.29 15.19 4.84
CA ASN A 240 6.01 15.33 6.10
C ASN A 240 7.39 16.00 5.94
N GLY A 241 7.77 16.41 4.73
CA GLY A 241 9.08 16.99 4.44
C GLY A 241 10.26 16.03 4.60
N VAL A 242 10.02 14.72 4.62
CA VAL A 242 11.05 13.70 4.83
C VAL A 242 11.47 13.04 3.52
N LEU A 243 12.59 12.31 3.56
CA LEU A 243 13.15 11.65 2.40
C LEU A 243 12.35 10.40 2.01
N TRP A 244 12.39 10.01 0.74
CA TRP A 244 11.76 8.79 0.24
C TRP A 244 12.73 7.94 -0.58
N TYR A 245 12.68 6.62 -0.36
CA TYR A 245 13.40 5.61 -1.12
C TYR A 245 12.41 4.65 -1.79
N PRO A 246 12.46 4.50 -3.13
CA PRO A 246 11.56 3.62 -3.85
C PRO A 246 11.99 2.15 -3.79
N ILE A 247 11.04 1.28 -3.45
CA ILE A 247 11.08 -0.12 -3.85
C ILE A 247 10.41 -0.22 -5.22
N ASN A 248 11.20 -0.50 -6.25
CA ASN A 248 10.75 -0.40 -7.64
C ASN A 248 9.92 -1.64 -8.02
N PRO A 249 8.70 -1.47 -8.55
CA PRO A 249 7.87 -2.60 -8.98
C PRO A 249 8.55 -3.45 -10.05
N GLY A 250 8.63 -4.77 -9.82
CA GLY A 250 9.35 -5.72 -10.67
C GLY A 250 10.88 -5.67 -10.56
N GLN A 251 11.42 -4.87 -9.63
CA GLN A 251 12.84 -4.70 -9.33
C GLN A 251 13.06 -4.60 -7.81
N GLU A 252 12.21 -5.26 -7.02
CA GLU A 252 12.18 -5.13 -5.56
C GLU A 252 13.50 -5.60 -4.93
N GLU A 253 14.04 -6.73 -5.40
CA GLU A 253 15.32 -7.27 -4.93
C GLU A 253 16.49 -6.31 -5.25
N ASP A 254 16.51 -5.75 -6.46
CA ASP A 254 17.53 -4.78 -6.87
C ASP A 254 17.43 -3.49 -6.05
N SER A 255 16.21 -3.05 -5.72
CA SER A 255 15.97 -1.92 -4.83
C SER A 255 16.52 -2.17 -3.42
N TRP A 256 16.28 -3.34 -2.82
CA TRP A 256 16.86 -3.68 -1.51
C TRP A 256 18.38 -3.80 -1.57
N LYS A 257 18.92 -4.40 -2.63
CA LYS A 257 20.36 -4.49 -2.85
C LYS A 257 21.02 -3.12 -2.98
N LYS A 258 20.44 -2.19 -3.76
CA LYS A 258 20.95 -0.82 -3.90
C LYS A 258 20.87 -0.03 -2.60
N LEU A 259 19.84 -0.26 -1.78
CA LEU A 259 19.76 0.33 -0.45
C LEU A 259 20.93 -0.12 0.42
N PHE A 260 21.22 -1.43 0.42
CA PHE A 260 22.32 -2.01 1.16
C PHE A 260 23.69 -1.53 0.68
N ASP A 261 23.93 -1.56 -0.63
CA ASP A 261 25.24 -1.27 -1.22
C ASP A 261 25.58 0.23 -1.24
N GLU A 262 24.57 1.10 -1.29
CA GLU A 262 24.78 2.53 -1.59
C GLU A 262 23.86 3.46 -0.79
N ALA A 263 22.53 3.32 -0.94
CA ALA A 263 21.61 4.39 -0.57
C ALA A 263 21.55 4.63 0.94
N PHE A 264 21.71 3.58 1.75
CA PHE A 264 21.73 3.71 3.21
C PHE A 264 22.94 4.50 3.70
N ASP A 265 24.12 4.31 3.10
CA ASP A 265 25.31 5.05 3.52
C ASP A 265 25.20 6.53 3.12
N LYS A 266 24.62 6.83 1.95
CA LYS A 266 24.29 8.21 1.55
C LYS A 266 23.29 8.86 2.51
N PHE A 267 22.30 8.12 2.99
CA PHE A 267 21.35 8.62 4.00
C PHE A 267 22.05 8.96 5.31
N MET A 268 22.86 8.04 5.85
CA MET A 268 23.59 8.27 7.10
C MET A 268 24.62 9.41 7.02
N ASN A 269 25.18 9.67 5.83
CA ASN A 269 26.14 10.75 5.58
C ASN A 269 25.49 12.08 5.19
N LEU A 270 24.15 12.18 5.15
CA LEU A 270 23.41 13.36 4.71
C LEU A 270 23.69 13.76 3.24
N GLU A 271 24.06 12.78 2.41
CA GLU A 271 24.31 12.92 0.97
C GLU A 271 23.13 12.45 0.11
N TYR A 272 22.04 12.00 0.75
CA TYR A 272 20.87 11.44 0.06
C TYR A 272 19.99 12.51 -0.58
N LYS A 273 19.75 13.62 0.12
CA LYS A 273 18.83 14.68 -0.29
C LYS A 273 19.32 15.41 -1.54
N GLY A 274 18.39 15.76 -2.43
CA GLY A 274 18.68 16.51 -3.66
C GLY A 274 18.86 15.58 -4.85
N ALA A 275 19.89 15.81 -5.67
CA ALA A 275 20.05 15.14 -6.96
C ALA A 275 20.03 13.60 -6.90
N TYR A 276 20.48 13.01 -5.78
CA TYR A 276 20.42 11.56 -5.61
C TYR A 276 18.98 11.06 -5.44
N GLU A 277 18.25 11.60 -4.46
CA GLU A 277 16.82 11.30 -4.25
C GLU A 277 15.99 11.59 -5.51
N ASP A 278 16.19 12.74 -6.16
CA ASP A 278 15.45 13.12 -7.36
C ASP A 278 15.65 12.08 -8.48
N SER A 279 16.87 11.58 -8.67
CA SER A 279 17.15 10.54 -9.67
C SER A 279 16.46 9.20 -9.39
N LEU A 280 16.29 8.83 -8.11
CA LEU A 280 15.57 7.63 -7.72
C LEU A 280 14.07 7.78 -7.97
N ILE A 281 13.52 8.95 -7.66
CA ILE A 281 12.11 9.29 -7.90
C ILE A 281 11.81 9.27 -9.40
N ASP A 282 12.64 9.93 -10.21
CA ASP A 282 12.46 9.99 -11.67
C ASP A 282 12.47 8.59 -12.29
N TYR A 283 13.41 7.74 -11.85
CA TYR A 283 13.48 6.37 -12.32
C TYR A 283 12.23 5.57 -11.93
N TYR A 284 11.83 5.61 -10.65
CA TYR A 284 10.60 4.97 -10.19
C TYR A 284 9.37 5.45 -10.97
N GLU A 285 9.27 6.76 -11.21
CA GLU A 285 8.14 7.33 -11.93
C GLU A 285 8.07 6.84 -13.38
N SER A 286 9.21 6.56 -14.01
CA SER A 286 9.28 6.02 -15.37
C SER A 286 8.75 4.59 -15.50
N LEU A 287 8.74 3.81 -14.41
CA LEU A 287 8.26 2.42 -14.38
C LEU A 287 6.72 2.34 -14.38
N LEU A 288 6.03 3.41 -13.98
CA LEU A 288 4.59 3.41 -13.76
C LEU A 288 3.84 4.17 -14.86
N PRO A 289 3.16 3.47 -15.79
CA PRO A 289 2.34 4.14 -16.80
C PRO A 289 1.16 4.89 -16.19
N ALA A 290 0.80 6.03 -16.78
CA ALA A 290 -0.38 6.80 -16.40
C ALA A 290 -1.65 6.34 -17.15
N THR A 291 -1.48 5.89 -18.39
CA THR A 291 -2.57 5.45 -19.29
C THR A 291 -2.49 3.95 -19.54
N PRO A 292 -3.62 3.23 -19.54
CA PRO A 292 -3.61 1.80 -19.82
C PRO A 292 -3.24 1.49 -21.27
N PRO A 293 -2.60 0.34 -21.54
CA PRO A 293 -2.11 -0.01 -22.87
C PRO A 293 -3.21 -0.27 -23.92
N TRP A 294 -4.47 -0.40 -23.51
CA TRP A 294 -5.62 -0.59 -24.41
C TRP A 294 -6.32 0.72 -24.81
N GLU A 295 -6.00 1.87 -24.19
CA GLU A 295 -6.56 3.17 -24.63
C GLU A 295 -5.94 3.67 -25.95
N ASN A 296 -4.75 3.18 -26.29
CA ASN A 296 -4.03 3.52 -27.51
C ASN A 296 -4.25 2.52 -28.66
N LYS A 297 -5.29 1.66 -28.58
CA LYS A 297 -5.57 0.60 -29.56
C LYS A 297 -6.83 0.86 -30.38
#